data_AF-B0TMY1-F1
#
_entry.id   AF-B0TMY1-F1
#
_cell.length_a   1.000
_cell.length_b   1.000
_cell.length_c   1.000
_cell.angle_alpha   90.00
_cell.angle_beta   90.00
_cell.angle_gamma   90.00
#
_symmetry.space_group_name_H-M   'P 1'
#
loop_
_entity.id
_entity.type
_entity.pdbx_description
1 polymer ?
#
loop_
_entity_poly.entity_id
_entity_poly.type
_entity_poly.pdbx_seq_one_letter_code
_entity_poly.pdbx_strand_id
1 'polypeptide(L)'
;MKIIEAICAKGLPKRDLKNANRVNLLALFWVLTLMISTFLSENELLNSGLLITLAFCIHTLIGIAMLVSYRHFLVQLDEMERKVQLDALALSVGVAIISFSSYSILENSAIVPPLNAAYLIVLIALTYIVGIIKGRISYR
;
A
#
# COMPACT_ATOMS: atom_id res chain seq x y z
N MET A 1 6.59 -10.89 -23.17
CA MET A 1 5.52 -9.89 -23.39
C MET A 1 4.44 -9.90 -22.30
N LYS A 2 3.88 -11.06 -21.90
CA LYS A 2 2.75 -11.14 -20.94
C LYS A 2 2.95 -10.42 -19.59
N ILE A 3 4.15 -10.48 -19.00
CA ILE A 3 4.45 -9.81 -17.72
C ILE A 3 4.37 -8.28 -17.84
N ILE A 4 5.00 -7.72 -18.88
CA ILE A 4 4.97 -6.26 -19.12
C ILE A 4 3.53 -5.80 -19.32
N GLU A 5 2.71 -6.58 -20.04
CA GLU A 5 1.29 -6.25 -20.24
C GLU A 5 0.47 -6.31 -18.95
N ALA A 6 0.77 -7.25 -18.05
CA ALA A 6 0.15 -7.35 -16.73
C ALA A 6 0.53 -6.17 -15.82
N ILE A 7 1.81 -5.76 -15.85
CA ILE A 7 2.32 -4.58 -15.13
C ILE A 7 1.65 -3.30 -15.66
N CYS A 8 1.62 -3.12 -16.99
CA CYS A 8 1.04 -1.95 -17.63
C CYS A 8 -0.50 -1.96 -17.64
N ALA A 9 -1.15 -2.97 -17.05
CA ALA A 9 -2.61 -3.15 -17.03
C ALA A 9 -3.25 -3.02 -18.43
N LYS A 10 -2.52 -3.47 -19.46
CA LYS A 10 -2.84 -3.21 -20.88
C LYS A 10 -4.09 -3.97 -21.27
N GLY A 11 -5.23 -3.30 -21.44
CA GLY A 11 -6.52 -3.92 -21.76
C GLY A 11 -7.63 -3.62 -20.75
N LEU A 12 -7.31 -2.94 -19.64
CA LEU A 12 -8.35 -2.41 -18.76
C LEU A 12 -9.11 -1.24 -19.41
N PRO A 13 -10.40 -1.06 -19.10
CA PRO A 13 -11.16 0.10 -19.52
C PRO A 13 -10.49 1.42 -19.10
N LYS A 14 -10.62 2.47 -19.93
CA LYS A 14 -10.05 3.81 -19.62
C LYS A 14 -10.52 4.37 -18.27
N ARG A 15 -11.78 4.08 -17.89
CA ARG A 15 -12.35 4.46 -16.59
C ARG A 15 -11.56 3.84 -15.44
N ASP A 16 -11.23 2.56 -15.54
CA ASP A 16 -10.59 1.81 -14.46
C ASP A 16 -9.13 2.24 -14.32
N LEU A 17 -8.45 2.50 -15.45
CA LEU A 17 -7.12 3.12 -15.46
C LEU A 17 -7.13 4.51 -14.81
N LYS A 18 -8.12 5.35 -15.10
CA LYS A 18 -8.26 6.68 -14.47
C LYS A 18 -8.46 6.57 -12.97
N ASN A 19 -9.30 5.64 -12.51
CA ASN A 19 -9.54 5.41 -11.09
C ASN A 19 -8.29 4.86 -10.39
N ALA A 20 -7.61 3.89 -10.99
CA ALA A 20 -6.34 3.37 -10.48
C ALA A 20 -5.28 4.47 -10.36
N ASN A 21 -5.13 5.31 -11.39
CA ASN A 21 -4.19 6.43 -11.36
C ASN A 21 -4.52 7.44 -10.26
N ARG A 22 -5.79 7.71 -9.99
CA ARG A 22 -6.20 8.55 -8.85
C ARG A 22 -5.76 7.95 -7.52
N VAL A 23 -5.94 6.65 -7.33
CA VAL A 23 -5.47 5.94 -6.12
C VAL A 23 -3.95 6.03 -6.02
N ASN A 24 -3.23 5.74 -7.11
CA ASN A 24 -1.77 5.78 -7.14
C ASN A 24 -1.23 7.19 -6.82
N LEU A 25 -1.85 8.24 -7.36
CA LEU A 25 -1.46 9.63 -7.05
C LEU A 25 -1.71 9.97 -5.56
N LEU A 26 -2.84 9.56 -5.00
CA LEU A 26 -3.11 9.75 -3.57
C LEU A 26 -2.14 8.95 -2.69
N ALA A 27 -1.79 7.73 -3.09
CA ALA A 27 -0.78 6.92 -2.41
C ALA A 27 0.61 7.58 -2.47
N LEU A 28 1.00 8.14 -3.62
CA LEU A 28 2.24 8.91 -3.75
C LEU A 28 2.23 10.13 -2.83
N PHE A 29 1.15 10.93 -2.80
CA PHE A 29 1.04 12.05 -1.88
C PHE A 29 1.07 11.61 -0.42
N TRP A 30 0.40 10.51 -0.09
CA TRP A 30 0.43 9.94 1.25
C TRP A 30 1.85 9.57 1.68
N VAL A 31 2.61 8.85 0.84
CA VAL A 31 4.02 8.52 1.10
C VAL A 31 4.90 9.78 1.19
N LEU A 32 4.67 10.77 0.33
CA LEU A 32 5.39 12.05 0.40
C LEU A 32 5.14 12.78 1.72
N THR A 33 3.91 12.78 2.23
CA THR A 33 3.64 13.37 3.55
C THR A 33 4.34 12.65 4.68
N LEU A 34 4.47 11.31 4.62
CA LEU A 34 5.26 10.56 5.60
C LEU A 34 6.74 10.93 5.50
N MET A 35 7.31 10.90 4.30
CA MET A 35 8.71 11.24 4.03
C MET A 35 9.07 12.65 4.53
N ILE A 36 8.24 13.65 4.19
CA ILE A 36 8.42 15.03 4.64
C ILE A 36 8.29 15.11 6.16
N SER A 37 7.29 14.46 6.77
CA SER A 37 7.09 14.51 8.21
C SER A 37 8.28 13.90 8.97
N THR A 38 8.79 12.75 8.51
CA THR A 38 9.99 12.12 9.07
C THR A 38 11.20 13.03 8.93
N PHE A 39 11.44 13.57 7.73
CA PHE A 39 12.57 14.49 7.48
C PHE A 39 12.50 15.74 8.38
N LEU A 40 11.34 16.37 8.50
CA LEU A 40 11.17 17.54 9.36
C LEU A 40 11.31 17.19 10.85
N SER A 41 10.91 15.99 11.26
CA SER A 41 11.12 15.52 12.64
C SER A 41 12.59 15.28 12.95
N GLU A 42 13.33 14.65 12.04
CA GLU A 42 14.77 14.36 12.20
C GLU A 42 15.63 15.62 12.23
N ASN A 43 15.21 16.70 11.55
CA ASN A 43 15.88 17.99 11.55
C ASN A 43 15.35 18.95 12.64
N GLU A 44 14.59 18.46 13.62
CA GLU A 44 14.01 19.24 14.72
C GLU A 44 13.10 20.42 14.27
N LEU A 45 12.56 20.36 13.05
CA LEU A 45 11.65 21.38 12.49
C LEU A 45 10.19 21.16 12.92
N LEU A 46 9.80 19.92 13.25
CA LEU A 46 8.52 19.60 13.91
C LEU A 46 8.65 19.66 15.44
N ASN A 47 8.99 20.83 15.97
CA ASN A 47 9.32 21.02 17.38
C ASN A 47 8.16 21.51 18.27
N SER A 48 6.96 21.74 17.71
CA SER A 48 5.79 22.16 18.47
C SER A 48 4.63 21.19 18.30
N GLY A 49 3.85 21.02 19.38
CA GLY A 49 2.67 20.14 19.36
C GLY A 49 1.66 20.53 18.28
N LEU A 50 1.54 21.82 17.95
CA LEU A 50 0.69 22.30 16.87
C LEU A 50 1.18 21.81 15.50
N LEU A 51 2.49 21.95 15.20
CA LEU A 51 3.06 21.49 13.92
C LEU A 51 2.95 19.97 13.77
N ILE A 52 3.23 19.21 14.83
CA ILE A 52 3.08 17.75 14.85
C ILE A 52 1.61 17.37 14.58
N THR A 53 0.66 18.03 15.24
CA THR A 53 -0.77 17.77 15.06
C THR A 53 -1.20 18.06 13.62
N LEU A 54 -0.74 19.17 13.04
CA LEU A 54 -1.03 19.50 11.63
C LEU A 54 -0.45 18.45 10.67
N ALA A 55 0.80 18.06 10.85
CA ALA A 55 1.44 17.02 10.02
C ALA A 55 0.67 15.69 10.09
N PHE A 56 0.32 15.26 11.30
CA PHE A 56 -0.51 14.07 11.54
C PHE A 56 -1.88 14.17 10.85
N CYS A 57 -2.59 15.29 11.01
CA CYS A 57 -3.90 15.50 10.39
C CYS A 57 -3.82 15.47 8.87
N ILE A 58 -2.85 16.16 8.26
CA ILE A 58 -2.66 16.17 6.80
C ILE A 58 -2.37 14.77 6.28
N HIS A 59 -1.41 14.06 6.91
CA HIS A 59 -1.06 12.69 6.55
C HIS A 59 -2.27 11.75 6.62
N THR A 60 -3.04 11.85 7.71
CA THR A 60 -4.22 11.02 7.94
C THR A 60 -5.34 11.33 6.95
N LEU A 61 -5.62 12.60 6.67
CA LEU A 61 -6.66 13.00 5.71
C LEU A 61 -6.36 12.52 4.30
N ILE A 62 -5.10 12.59 3.86
CA ILE A 62 -4.69 12.04 2.56
C ILE A 62 -4.82 10.51 2.56
N GLY A 63 -4.48 9.85 3.66
CA GLY A 63 -4.69 8.40 3.83
C GLY A 63 -6.16 8.00 3.74
N ILE A 64 -7.07 8.77 4.36
CA ILE A 64 -8.52 8.55 4.27
C ILE A 64 -8.99 8.77 2.82
N ALA A 65 -8.55 9.84 2.16
CA ALA A 65 -8.90 10.11 0.78
C ALA A 65 -8.42 9.00 -0.17
N MET A 66 -7.22 8.47 0.07
CA MET A 66 -6.66 7.31 -0.63
C MET A 66 -7.54 6.08 -0.41
N LEU A 67 -7.90 5.77 0.83
CA LEU A 67 -8.74 4.61 1.18
C LEU A 67 -10.13 4.69 0.51
N VAL A 68 -10.79 5.83 0.59
CA VAL A 68 -12.12 6.05 -0.05
C VAL A 68 -12.02 5.90 -1.56
N SER A 69 -10.98 6.48 -2.17
CA SER A 69 -10.73 6.37 -3.61
C SER A 69 -10.42 4.93 -4.03
N TYR A 70 -9.67 4.19 -3.21
CA TYR A 70 -9.34 2.78 -3.45
C TYR A 70 -10.59 1.90 -3.39
N ARG A 71 -11.44 2.11 -2.38
CA ARG A 71 -12.74 1.43 -2.31
C ARG A 71 -13.61 1.73 -3.53
N HIS A 72 -13.68 2.99 -3.95
CA HIS A 72 -14.41 3.37 -5.15
C HIS A 72 -13.84 2.68 -6.41
N PHE A 73 -12.51 2.65 -6.55
CA PHE A 73 -11.84 1.92 -7.63
C PHE A 73 -12.25 0.43 -7.65
N LEU A 74 -12.15 -0.28 -6.52
CA LEU A 74 -12.49 -1.71 -6.44
C LEU A 74 -13.93 -2.03 -6.82
N VAL A 75 -14.89 -1.17 -6.44
CA VAL A 75 -16.31 -1.37 -6.75
C VAL A 75 -16.61 -1.15 -8.24
N GLN A 76 -15.84 -0.32 -8.92
CA GLN A 76 -16.04 0.00 -10.34
C GLN A 76 -15.42 -1.05 -11.27
N LEU A 77 -14.46 -1.85 -10.80
CA LEU A 77 -13.82 -2.90 -11.58
C LEU A 77 -14.83 -3.93 -12.10
N ASP A 78 -14.52 -4.53 -13.25
CA ASP A 78 -15.20 -5.74 -13.70
C ASP A 78 -14.96 -6.92 -12.73
N GLU A 79 -15.75 -7.98 -12.87
CA GLU A 79 -15.70 -9.12 -11.94
C GLU A 79 -14.34 -9.83 -11.92
N MET A 80 -13.67 -9.90 -13.08
CA MET A 80 -12.39 -10.60 -13.22
C MET A 80 -11.25 -9.83 -12.55
N GLU A 81 -11.13 -8.52 -12.82
CA GLU A 81 -10.11 -7.68 -12.20
C GLU A 81 -10.42 -7.49 -10.70
N ARG A 82 -11.69 -7.39 -10.29
CA ARG A 82 -12.04 -7.37 -8.86
C ARG A 82 -11.60 -8.66 -8.14
N LYS A 83 -11.75 -9.83 -8.79
CA LYS A 83 -11.24 -11.10 -8.27
C LYS A 83 -9.72 -11.10 -8.16
N VAL A 84 -9.00 -10.58 -9.17
CA VAL A 84 -7.53 -10.41 -9.11
C VAL A 84 -7.12 -9.60 -7.88
N GLN A 85 -7.75 -8.44 -7.66
CA GLN A 85 -7.42 -7.59 -6.51
C GLN A 85 -7.72 -8.31 -5.18
N LEU A 86 -8.86 -9.02 -5.08
CA LEU A 86 -9.24 -9.77 -3.88
C LEU A 86 -8.25 -10.90 -3.56
N ASP A 87 -7.89 -11.71 -4.56
CA ASP A 87 -6.93 -12.81 -4.39
C ASP A 87 -5.55 -12.26 -3.99
N ALA A 88 -5.14 -11.14 -4.58
CA ALA A 88 -3.89 -10.45 -4.23
C ALA A 88 -3.92 -9.89 -2.80
N LEU A 89 -5.04 -9.29 -2.37
CA LEU A 89 -5.24 -8.82 -1.00
C LEU A 89 -5.17 -9.98 -0.01
N ALA A 90 -5.84 -11.10 -0.30
CA ALA A 90 -5.83 -12.29 0.55
C ALA A 90 -4.41 -12.85 0.71
N LEU A 91 -3.64 -12.95 -0.38
CA LEU A 91 -2.24 -13.34 -0.35
C LEU A 91 -1.40 -12.39 0.51
N SER A 92 -1.55 -11.08 0.28
CA SER A 92 -0.79 -10.06 1.00
C SER A 92 -1.08 -10.08 2.50
N VAL A 93 -2.35 -10.22 2.90
CA VAL A 93 -2.75 -10.30 4.30
C VAL A 93 -2.20 -11.57 4.95
N GLY A 94 -2.31 -12.73 4.28
CA GLY A 94 -1.76 -13.98 4.78
C GLY A 94 -0.25 -13.93 5.02
N VAL A 95 0.50 -13.42 4.04
CA VAL A 95 1.96 -13.25 4.16
C VAL A 95 2.34 -12.29 5.29
N ALA A 96 1.61 -11.19 5.43
CA ALA A 96 1.84 -10.23 6.50
C ALA A 96 1.62 -10.85 7.89
N ILE A 97 0.51 -11.57 8.09
CA ILE A 97 0.20 -12.24 9.36
C ILE A 97 1.28 -13.28 9.71
N ILE A 98 1.64 -14.15 8.76
CA ILE A 98 2.65 -15.19 8.98
C ILE A 98 4.01 -14.57 9.33
N SER A 99 4.43 -13.56 8.56
CA SER A 99 5.74 -12.93 8.76
C SER A 99 5.80 -12.12 10.05
N PHE A 100 4.76 -11.32 10.36
CA PHE A 100 4.68 -10.54 11.58
C PHE A 100 4.67 -11.43 12.83
N SER A 101 3.82 -12.46 12.86
CA SER A 101 3.74 -13.38 14.00
C SER A 101 5.03 -14.16 14.21
N SER A 102 5.66 -14.64 13.14
CA SER A 102 6.95 -15.34 13.20
C SER A 102 8.06 -14.40 13.69
N TYR A 103 8.11 -13.17 13.18
CA TYR A 103 9.10 -12.17 13.62
C TYR A 103 8.91 -11.82 15.10
N SER A 104 7.67 -11.67 15.56
CA SER A 104 7.37 -11.35 16.96
C SER A 104 7.87 -12.44 17.92
N ILE A 105 7.84 -13.73 17.54
CA ILE A 105 8.44 -14.81 18.35
C ILE A 105 9.97 -14.62 18.48
N LEU A 106 10.63 -14.25 17.39
CA LEU A 106 12.08 -14.01 17.37
C LEU A 106 12.45 -12.74 18.14
N GLU A 107 11.64 -11.69 18.04
CA GLU A 107 11.83 -10.42 18.74
C GLU A 107 11.69 -10.63 20.26
N ASN A 108 10.64 -11.34 20.70
CA ASN A 108 10.41 -11.66 22.10
C ASN A 108 11.49 -12.58 22.71
N SER A 109 12.19 -13.35 21.88
CA SER A 109 13.35 -14.17 22.30
C SER A 109 14.69 -13.43 22.18
N ALA A 110 14.67 -12.13 21.84
CA ALA A 110 15.84 -11.28 21.65
C ALA A 110 16.81 -11.79 20.55
N ILE A 111 16.33 -12.61 19.61
CA ILE A 111 17.12 -13.11 18.48
C ILE A 111 17.23 -12.05 17.38
N VAL A 112 16.19 -11.23 17.21
CA VAL A 112 16.13 -10.14 16.22
C VAL A 112 15.80 -8.81 16.91
N PRO A 113 16.18 -7.66 16.32
CA PRO A 113 15.85 -6.35 16.88
C PRO A 113 14.34 -6.06 16.83
N PRO A 114 13.89 -4.96 17.47
CA PRO A 114 12.49 -4.57 17.40
C PRO A 114 11.99 -4.35 15.98
N LEU A 115 10.77 -4.80 15.69
CA LEU A 115 10.22 -4.72 14.35
C LEU A 115 9.92 -3.27 13.95
N ASN A 116 10.51 -2.82 12.83
CA ASN A 116 10.11 -1.56 12.22
C ASN A 116 8.82 -1.74 11.41
N ALA A 117 7.77 -0.98 11.74
CA ALA A 117 6.49 -1.01 11.04
C ALA A 117 6.61 -0.77 9.52
N ALA A 118 7.62 -0.02 9.06
CA ALA A 118 7.89 0.20 7.65
C ALA A 118 8.18 -1.12 6.89
N TYR A 119 8.85 -2.08 7.52
CA TYR A 119 9.15 -3.37 6.88
C TYR A 119 7.88 -4.17 6.58
N LEU A 120 6.88 -4.11 7.47
CA LEU A 120 5.60 -4.77 7.26
C LEU A 120 4.80 -4.12 6.12
N ILE A 121 4.81 -2.79 6.04
CA ILE A 121 4.15 -2.05 4.96
C ILE A 121 4.77 -2.41 3.60
N VAL A 122 6.10 -2.45 3.51
CA VAL A 122 6.82 -2.85 2.29
C VAL A 122 6.50 -4.30 1.91
N LEU A 123 6.49 -5.21 2.89
CA LEU A 123 6.14 -6.61 2.65
C LEU A 123 4.73 -6.75 2.08
N ILE A 124 3.74 -6.07 2.68
CA ILE A 124 2.36 -6.04 2.18
C ILE A 124 2.32 -5.52 0.75
N ALA A 125 2.93 -4.36 0.48
CA ALA A 125 2.92 -3.74 -0.84
C ALA A 125 3.53 -4.64 -1.92
N LEU A 126 4.70 -5.24 -1.66
CA LEU A 126 5.38 -6.12 -2.61
C LEU A 126 4.58 -7.40 -2.86
N THR A 127 4.08 -8.03 -1.80
CA THR A 127 3.29 -9.26 -1.93
C THR A 127 2.00 -9.00 -2.70
N TYR A 128 1.36 -7.85 -2.44
CA TYR A 128 0.17 -7.42 -3.15
C TYR A 128 0.44 -7.21 -4.65
N ILE A 129 1.52 -6.52 -5.01
CA ILE A 129 1.94 -6.31 -6.41
C ILE A 129 2.19 -7.65 -7.11
N VAL A 130 2.90 -8.57 -6.46
CA VAL A 130 3.14 -9.92 -6.99
C VAL A 130 1.82 -10.66 -7.21
N GLY A 131 0.88 -10.56 -6.25
CA GLY A 131 -0.45 -11.13 -6.35
C GLY A 131 -1.23 -10.61 -7.56
N ILE A 132 -1.24 -9.29 -7.77
CA ILE A 132 -1.90 -8.67 -8.94
C ILE A 132 -1.28 -9.17 -10.24
N ILE A 133 0.05 -9.14 -10.35
CA ILE A 133 0.76 -9.55 -11.57
C ILE A 133 0.44 -11.01 -11.89
N LYS A 134 0.52 -11.90 -10.90
CA LYS A 134 0.19 -13.32 -11.06
C LYS A 134 -1.27 -13.50 -11.48
N GLY A 135 -2.21 -12.81 -10.83
CA GLY A 135 -3.63 -12.87 -11.16
C GLY A 135 -3.89 -12.44 -12.60
N ARG A 136 -3.37 -11.28 -13.02
CA ARG A 136 -3.54 -10.79 -14.39
C ARG A 136 -2.93 -11.70 -15.45
N ILE A 137 -1.84 -12.43 -15.14
CA ILE A 137 -1.25 -13.41 -16.07
C ILE A 137 -2.10 -14.68 -16.14
N SER A 138 -2.69 -15.11 -15.02
CA SER A 138 -3.43 -16.38 -14.93
C SER A 138 -4.87 -16.29 -15.42
N TYR A 139 -5.51 -15.12 -15.31
CA TYR A 139 -6.91 -14.90 -15.67
C TYR A 139 -7.09 -14.27 -17.07
N ARG A 140 -5.99 -14.13 -17.83
CA ARG A 140 -5.94 -13.71 -19.24
C ARG A 140 -5.58 -14.87 -20.14
#